data_AF-A0A7J6SJC5-F1
#
_entry.id   AF-A0A7J6SJC5-F1
#
_cell.length_a   1.000
_cell.length_b   1.000
_cell.length_c   1.000
_cell.angle_alpha   90.00
_cell.angle_beta   90.00
_cell.angle_gamma   90.00
#
_symmetry.space_group_name_H-M   'P 1'
#
loop_
_entity.id
_entity.type
_entity.pdbx_description
1 polymer ?
#
loop_
_entity_poly.entity_id
_entity_poly.type
_entity_poly.pdbx_seq_one_letter_code
_entity_poly.pdbx_strand_id
1 'polypeptide(L)'
;LTFIPLNLWEQFHRVANIWFLLIGICQMLPLDLSPTSEWATIAPLVFVLSVTMAKDAVEDYRRHTNDNKVNRRLCRVVVKSKTAVYGVHEVGGLELIPWENITAGSIIHLSKGEEVPADVLLVASSASDGLVYVETSQLDGESALKRKHALPEARRMFRSLSLVSECIGSMTCDAPNGRINEFNGLFRLNGGLREPADAKNMV
;
A
#
# COMPACT_ATOMS: atom_id res chain seq x y z
N LEU A 1 1.19 -9.21 -16.48
CA LEU A 1 0.47 -9.29 -17.79
C LEU A 1 0.68 -8.04 -18.65
N THR A 2 0.94 -6.87 -18.06
CA THR A 2 1.09 -5.60 -18.80
C THR A 2 2.54 -5.22 -19.14
N PHE A 3 3.54 -5.98 -18.68
CA PHE A 3 4.96 -5.61 -18.79
C PHE A 3 5.40 -5.33 -20.24
N ILE A 4 5.23 -6.30 -21.16
CA ILE A 4 5.69 -6.17 -22.55
C ILE A 4 5.03 -4.98 -23.28
N PRO A 5 3.69 -4.85 -23.32
CA PRO A 5 3.06 -3.74 -24.04
C PRO A 5 3.40 -2.37 -23.42
N LEU A 6 3.46 -2.27 -22.09
CA LEU A 6 3.78 -1.00 -21.41
C LEU A 6 5.25 -0.62 -21.60
N ASN A 7 6.15 -1.59 -21.52
CA ASN A 7 7.58 -1.36 -21.72
C ASN A 7 7.88 -0.97 -23.17
N LEU A 8 7.28 -1.64 -24.17
CA LEU A 8 7.40 -1.22 -25.57
C LEU A 8 6.80 0.16 -25.81
N TRP A 9 5.64 0.46 -25.22
CA TRP A 9 5.04 1.79 -25.27
C TRP A 9 6.02 2.85 -24.75
N GLU A 10 6.60 2.65 -23.57
CA GLU A 10 7.58 3.56 -22.98
C GLU A 10 8.85 3.70 -23.83
N GLN A 11 9.37 2.60 -24.37
CA GLN A 11 10.52 2.64 -25.26
C GLN A 11 10.23 3.42 -26.56
N PHE A 12 9.04 3.28 -27.15
CA PHE A 12 8.66 4.03 -28.35
C PHE A 12 8.16 5.45 -28.08
N HIS A 13 7.96 5.87 -26.83
CA HIS A 13 7.76 7.31 -26.52
C HIS A 13 9.03 8.14 -26.77
N ARG A 14 10.19 7.49 -26.90
CA ARG A 14 11.42 8.14 -27.30
C ARG A 14 11.40 8.36 -28.82
N VAL A 15 11.33 9.62 -29.25
CA VAL A 15 11.28 10.03 -30.67
C VAL A 15 12.37 9.37 -31.51
N ALA A 16 13.58 9.18 -30.96
CA ALA A 16 14.67 8.49 -31.62
C ALA A 16 14.31 7.05 -32.03
N ASN A 17 13.64 6.28 -31.16
CA ASN A 17 13.27 4.90 -31.44
C ASN A 17 12.20 4.82 -32.54
N ILE A 18 11.27 5.79 -32.59
CA ILE A 18 10.32 5.93 -33.71
C ILE A 18 11.06 6.22 -35.01
N TRP A 19 12.01 7.16 -34.99
CA TRP A 19 12.79 7.53 -36.17
C TRP A 19 13.59 6.34 -36.72
N PHE A 20 14.31 5.61 -35.87
CA PHE A 20 15.04 4.39 -36.26
C PHE A 20 14.11 3.29 -36.78
N LEU A 21 12.92 3.14 -36.19
CA LEU A 21 11.93 2.17 -36.65
C LEU A 21 11.43 2.52 -38.06
N LEU A 22 11.08 3.78 -38.31
CA LEU A 22 10.60 4.22 -39.62
C LEU A 22 11.66 4.04 -40.70
N ILE A 23 12.91 4.43 -40.42
CA ILE A 23 14.02 4.22 -41.36
C ILE A 23 14.28 2.74 -41.58
N GLY A 24 14.29 1.93 -40.51
CA GLY A 24 14.45 0.48 -40.61
C GLY A 24 13.38 -0.15 -41.51
N ILE A 25 12.10 0.23 -41.35
CA ILE A 25 11.00 -0.23 -42.22
C ILE A 25 11.23 0.20 -43.67
N CYS A 26 11.58 1.47 -43.92
CA CYS A 26 11.86 1.96 -45.27
C CYS A 26 13.03 1.21 -45.95
N GLN A 27 14.05 0.82 -45.19
CA GLN A 27 15.22 0.08 -45.71
C GLN A 27 14.94 -1.40 -45.99
N MET A 28 13.90 -2.00 -45.38
CA MET A 28 13.49 -3.37 -45.68
C MET A 28 12.56 -3.47 -46.91
N LEU A 29 12.12 -2.34 -47.47
CA LEU A 29 11.35 -2.34 -48.70
C LEU A 29 12.29 -2.56 -49.90
N PRO A 30 11.99 -3.51 -50.80
CA PRO A 30 12.83 -3.85 -51.95
C PRO A 30 12.67 -2.81 -53.08
N LEU A 31 13.08 -1.57 -52.80
CA LEU A 31 12.93 -0.44 -53.71
C LEU A 31 14.28 0.01 -54.30
N ASP A 32 15.38 -0.69 -54.03
CA ASP A 32 16.76 -0.32 -54.40
C ASP A 32 17.16 1.12 -53.98
N LEU A 33 16.46 1.70 -53.01
CA LEU A 33 16.66 3.08 -52.53
C LEU A 33 17.78 3.19 -51.49
N SER A 34 18.21 2.08 -50.89
CA SER A 34 19.21 2.06 -49.82
C SER A 34 20.55 1.50 -50.32
N PRO A 35 21.66 2.24 -50.16
CA PRO A 35 23.01 1.74 -50.45
C PRO A 35 23.55 0.79 -49.36
N THR A 36 22.76 0.51 -48.32
CA THR A 36 23.14 -0.29 -47.13
C THR A 36 22.26 -1.54 -46.98
N SER A 37 22.78 -2.58 -46.32
CA SER A 37 22.04 -3.84 -46.10
C SER A 37 20.73 -3.61 -45.34
N GLU A 38 19.68 -4.37 -45.70
CA GLU A 38 18.33 -4.30 -45.12
C GLU A 38 18.29 -4.40 -43.59
N TRP A 39 19.27 -5.07 -42.98
CA TRP A 39 19.34 -5.30 -41.53
C TRP A 39 20.12 -4.22 -40.75
N ALA A 40 20.81 -3.31 -41.43
CA ALA A 40 21.80 -2.41 -40.83
C ALA A 40 21.21 -1.50 -39.74
N THR A 41 19.95 -1.09 -39.88
CA THR A 41 19.28 -0.19 -38.92
C THR A 41 18.36 -0.94 -37.95
N ILE A 42 17.62 -1.95 -38.42
CA ILE A 42 16.66 -2.67 -37.59
C ILE A 42 17.35 -3.59 -36.57
N ALA A 43 18.49 -4.21 -36.92
CA ALA A 43 19.17 -5.13 -36.01
C ALA A 43 19.74 -4.43 -34.76
N PRO A 44 20.45 -3.29 -34.88
CA PRO A 44 20.87 -2.52 -33.70
C PRO A 44 19.70 -2.02 -32.86
N LEU A 45 18.60 -1.58 -33.50
CA LEU A 45 17.40 -1.14 -32.80
C LEU A 45 16.81 -2.27 -31.96
N VAL A 46 16.55 -3.44 -32.57
CA VAL A 46 16.02 -4.61 -31.86
C VAL A 46 16.95 -5.01 -30.71
N PHE A 47 18.26 -5.01 -30.92
CA PHE A 47 19.23 -5.33 -29.88
C PHE A 47 19.14 -4.36 -28.69
N VAL A 48 19.16 -3.05 -28.95
CA VAL A 48 19.07 -2.04 -27.89
C VAL A 48 17.74 -2.12 -27.16
N LEU A 49 16.62 -2.29 -27.88
CA LEU A 49 15.30 -2.42 -27.26
C LEU A 49 15.20 -3.68 -26.40
N SER A 50 15.80 -4.78 -26.84
CA SER A 50 15.83 -6.06 -26.12
C SER A 50 16.66 -5.98 -24.84
N VAL A 51 17.86 -5.37 -24.90
CA VAL A 51 18.72 -5.17 -23.72
C VAL A 51 18.02 -4.27 -22.70
N THR A 52 17.36 -3.20 -23.16
CA THR A 52 16.60 -2.29 -22.29
C THR A 52 15.44 -3.03 -21.62
N MET A 53 14.65 -3.78 -22.39
CA MET A 53 13.56 -4.59 -21.85
C MET A 53 14.04 -5.62 -20.82
N ALA A 54 15.18 -6.28 -21.07
CA ALA A 54 15.75 -7.23 -20.12
C ALA A 54 16.19 -6.57 -18.81
N LYS A 55 16.82 -5.38 -18.89
CA LYS A 55 17.18 -4.59 -17.71
C LYS A 55 15.93 -4.23 -16.89
N ASP A 56 14.91 -3.70 -17.55
CA ASP A 56 13.67 -3.27 -16.90
C ASP A 56 12.93 -4.46 -16.27
N ALA A 57 12.97 -5.63 -16.92
CA ALA A 57 12.40 -6.86 -16.36
C ALA A 57 13.10 -7.30 -15.07
N VAL A 58 14.43 -7.18 -15.00
CA VAL A 58 15.20 -7.49 -13.77
C VAL A 58 14.87 -6.50 -12.65
N GLU A 59 14.75 -5.21 -12.98
CA GLU A 59 14.35 -4.19 -12.01
C GLU A 59 12.94 -4.42 -11.48
N ASP A 60 11.99 -4.72 -12.36
CA ASP A 60 10.59 -5.00 -12.01
C ASP A 60 10.48 -6.27 -11.15
N TYR A 61 11.23 -7.32 -11.48
CA TYR A 61 11.30 -8.53 -10.66
C TYR A 61 11.83 -8.26 -9.23
N ARG A 62 12.85 -7.42 -9.11
CA ARG A 62 13.40 -7.01 -7.81
C ARG A 62 12.37 -6.19 -7.01
N ARG A 63 11.64 -5.28 -7.66
CA ARG A 63 10.55 -4.52 -7.03
C ARG A 63 9.46 -5.46 -6.52
N HIS A 64 8.96 -6.36 -7.37
CA HIS A 64 7.98 -7.37 -6.96
C HIS A 64 8.43 -8.23 -5.78
N THR A 65 9.71 -8.61 -5.74
CA THR A 65 10.26 -9.37 -4.61
C THR A 65 10.26 -8.54 -3.33
N ASN A 66 10.54 -7.24 -3.40
CA ASN A 66 10.52 -6.35 -2.25
C ASN A 66 9.08 -6.06 -1.80
N ASP A 67 8.16 -5.81 -2.71
CA ASP A 67 6.74 -5.61 -2.43
C ASP A 67 6.17 -6.83 -1.70
N ASN A 68 6.47 -8.04 -2.18
CA ASN A 68 6.05 -9.28 -1.52
C ASN A 68 6.61 -9.44 -0.10
N LYS A 69 7.80 -8.90 0.20
CA LYS A 69 8.34 -8.92 1.57
C LYS A 69 7.55 -7.99 2.49
N VAL A 70 7.19 -6.80 2.02
CA VAL A 70 6.39 -5.83 2.79
C VAL A 70 4.98 -6.36 3.00
N ASN A 71 4.33 -6.85 1.93
CA ASN A 71 2.98 -7.40 1.96
C ASN A 71 2.81 -8.63 2.87
N ARG A 72 3.89 -9.40 3.07
CA ARG A 72 3.91 -10.58 3.95
C ARG A 72 4.29 -10.28 5.40
N ARG A 73 4.56 -9.02 5.76
CA ARG A 73 4.76 -8.65 7.17
C ARG A 73 3.51 -9.01 7.97
N LEU A 74 3.71 -9.46 9.20
CA LEU A 74 2.61 -9.89 10.06
C LEU A 74 2.07 -8.73 10.88
N CYS A 75 0.75 -8.69 11.06
CA CYS A 75 0.06 -7.81 11.98
C CYS A 75 -0.89 -8.62 12.85
N ARG A 76 -1.11 -8.16 14.09
CA ARG A 76 -2.04 -8.79 15.02
C ARG A 76 -3.43 -8.20 14.81
N VAL A 77 -4.38 -9.06 14.46
CA VAL A 77 -5.79 -8.72 14.27
C VAL A 77 -6.62 -9.30 15.39
N VAL A 78 -7.61 -8.55 15.86
CA VAL A 78 -8.58 -8.99 16.86
C VAL A 78 -9.61 -9.89 16.17
N VAL A 79 -9.74 -11.12 16.67
CA VAL A 79 -10.70 -12.09 16.13
C VAL A 79 -11.90 -12.20 17.06
N LYS A 80 -13.09 -12.41 16.49
CA LYS A 80 -14.26 -12.79 17.29
C LYS A 80 -14.10 -14.22 17.79
N SER A 81 -14.44 -14.47 19.04
CA SER A 81 -14.24 -15.78 19.72
C SER A 81 -14.84 -16.99 18.98
N LYS A 82 -15.72 -16.81 17.98
CA LYS A 82 -16.35 -17.88 17.20
C LYS A 82 -15.74 -18.09 15.80
N THR A 83 -14.79 -17.27 15.38
CA THR A 83 -14.22 -17.29 14.02
C THR A 83 -12.76 -17.71 13.98
N ALA A 84 -12.21 -18.18 15.11
CA ALA A 84 -10.83 -18.69 15.16
C ALA A 84 -10.67 -19.83 14.13
N VAL A 85 -9.93 -19.56 13.06
CA VAL A 85 -9.66 -20.53 12.00
C VAL A 85 -8.64 -21.53 12.54
N TYR A 86 -8.95 -22.82 12.41
CA TYR A 86 -8.10 -23.91 12.88
C TYR A 86 -6.71 -23.81 12.23
N GLY A 87 -5.65 -23.70 13.03
CA GLY A 87 -4.26 -23.67 12.55
C GLY A 87 -3.55 -22.31 12.63
N VAL A 88 -4.19 -21.29 13.21
CA VAL A 88 -3.56 -19.98 13.40
C VAL A 88 -3.08 -19.81 14.85
N HIS A 89 -1.93 -19.16 15.04
CA HIS A 89 -1.37 -18.87 16.36
C HIS A 89 -2.24 -17.85 17.10
N GLU A 90 -3.28 -18.33 17.77
CA GLU A 90 -4.11 -17.51 18.64
C GLU A 90 -3.42 -17.32 19.99
N VAL A 91 -3.08 -16.08 20.33
CA VAL A 91 -2.59 -15.73 21.67
C VAL A 91 -3.53 -14.71 22.27
N GLY A 92 -4.42 -15.16 23.14
CA GLY A 92 -5.31 -14.29 23.91
C GLY A 92 -6.35 -13.53 23.08
N GLY A 93 -6.86 -14.08 21.98
CA GLY A 93 -7.85 -13.45 21.10
C GLY A 93 -7.28 -12.57 19.98
N LEU A 94 -5.96 -12.66 19.74
CA LEU A 94 -5.27 -12.06 18.61
C LEU A 94 -4.79 -13.14 17.64
N GLU A 95 -4.93 -12.85 16.35
CA GLU A 95 -4.43 -13.66 15.24
C GLU A 95 -3.36 -12.89 14.46
N LEU A 96 -2.30 -13.57 14.04
CA LEU A 96 -1.28 -13.00 13.16
C LEU A 96 -1.65 -13.24 11.70
N ILE A 97 -1.92 -12.17 10.96
CA ILE A 97 -2.14 -12.23 9.50
C ILE A 97 -1.12 -11.39 8.73
N PRO A 98 -0.80 -11.76 7.47
CA PRO A 98 -0.06 -10.92 6.54
C PRO A 98 -0.75 -9.57 6.28
N TRP A 99 0.03 -8.51 6.03
CA TRP A 99 -0.50 -7.18 5.67
C TRP A 99 -1.41 -7.21 4.44
N GLU A 100 -1.09 -8.04 3.44
CA GLU A 100 -1.94 -8.23 2.25
C GLU A 100 -3.35 -8.77 2.53
N ASN A 101 -3.58 -9.34 3.72
CA ASN A 101 -4.88 -9.88 4.13
C ASN A 101 -5.66 -8.93 5.06
N ILE A 102 -5.10 -7.76 5.42
CA ILE A 102 -5.80 -6.76 6.24
C ILE A 102 -6.85 -6.07 5.37
N THR A 103 -8.09 -6.00 5.87
CA THR A 103 -9.22 -5.38 5.16
C THR A 103 -9.82 -4.23 5.97
N ALA A 104 -10.51 -3.30 5.30
CA ALA A 104 -11.21 -2.21 5.97
C ALA A 104 -12.21 -2.75 7.01
N GLY A 105 -12.14 -2.24 8.24
CA GLY A 105 -12.91 -2.73 9.38
C GLY A 105 -12.22 -3.81 10.21
N SER A 106 -11.04 -4.29 9.79
CA SER A 106 -10.17 -5.10 10.64
C SER A 106 -9.73 -4.27 11.85
N ILE A 107 -9.85 -4.84 13.05
CA ILE A 107 -9.31 -4.22 14.25
C ILE A 107 -7.92 -4.79 14.48
N ILE A 108 -6.90 -3.95 14.44
CA ILE A 108 -5.52 -4.35 14.65
C ILE A 108 -5.04 -3.96 16.04
N HIS A 109 -4.09 -4.73 16.57
CA HIS A 109 -3.31 -4.35 17.73
C HIS A 109 -1.88 -4.10 17.29
N LEU A 110 -1.38 -2.89 17.58
CA LEU A 110 0.02 -2.51 17.36
C LEU A 110 0.76 -2.36 18.69
N SER A 111 2.04 -2.68 18.70
CA SER A 111 2.96 -2.53 19.83
C SER A 111 3.96 -1.41 19.53
N LYS A 112 4.64 -0.93 20.57
CA LYS A 112 5.64 0.12 20.41
C LYS A 112 6.71 -0.29 19.41
N GLY A 113 6.96 0.56 18.41
CA GLY A 113 7.97 0.34 17.37
C GLY A 113 7.52 -0.54 16.21
N GLU A 114 6.27 -1.02 16.20
CA GLU A 114 5.69 -1.67 15.03
C GLU A 114 5.25 -0.61 14.00
N GLU A 115 5.50 -0.91 12.73
CA GLU A 115 4.98 -0.09 11.62
C GLU A 115 3.47 -0.28 11.47
N VAL A 116 2.81 0.78 11.00
CA VAL A 116 1.36 0.81 10.82
C VAL A 116 1.05 0.30 9.41
N PRO A 117 0.22 -0.75 9.25
CA PRO A 117 0.02 -1.42 7.96
C PRO A 117 -0.89 -0.65 6.98
N ALA A 118 -1.69 0.28 7.49
CA ALA A 118 -2.69 1.05 6.75
C ALA A 118 -3.09 2.29 7.55
N ASP A 119 -3.86 3.21 6.96
CA ASP A 119 -4.45 4.32 7.69
C ASP A 119 -5.44 3.77 8.75
N VAL A 120 -5.17 4.01 10.03
CA VAL A 120 -6.00 3.44 11.12
C VAL A 120 -6.58 4.49 12.04
N LEU A 121 -7.82 4.24 12.47
CA LEU A 121 -8.45 4.99 13.54
C LEU A 121 -8.02 4.47 14.90
N LEU A 122 -7.45 5.33 15.72
CA LEU A 122 -7.08 5.02 17.09
C LEU A 122 -8.31 4.96 17.99
N VAL A 123 -8.62 3.76 18.45
CA VAL A 123 -9.81 3.49 19.29
C VAL A 123 -9.46 3.20 20.76
N ALA A 124 -8.25 2.73 21.03
CA ALA A 124 -7.76 2.44 22.37
C ALA A 124 -6.23 2.56 22.42
N SER A 125 -5.70 2.80 23.62
CA SER A 125 -4.27 2.81 23.90
C SER A 125 -4.04 2.17 25.27
N SER A 126 -2.82 1.70 25.51
CA SER A 126 -2.37 1.28 26.84
C SER A 126 -2.26 2.46 27.82
N ALA A 127 -2.12 3.69 27.32
CA ALA A 127 -2.17 4.89 28.13
C ALA A 127 -3.61 5.18 28.58
N SER A 128 -3.80 5.48 29.87
CA SER A 128 -5.13 5.73 30.46
C SER A 128 -5.86 6.93 29.86
N ASP A 129 -5.11 7.91 29.34
CA ASP A 129 -5.63 9.09 28.65
C ASP A 129 -5.83 8.87 27.14
N GLY A 130 -5.50 7.69 26.61
CA GLY A 130 -5.67 7.35 25.21
C GLY A 130 -4.60 7.96 24.29
N LEU A 131 -3.57 8.59 24.85
CA LEU A 131 -2.51 9.20 24.07
C LEU A 131 -1.58 8.14 23.48
N VAL A 132 -1.17 8.35 22.23
CA VAL A 132 -0.06 7.64 21.60
C VAL A 132 0.83 8.64 20.87
N TYR A 133 2.07 8.23 20.64
CA TYR A 133 3.05 8.99 19.88
C TYR A 133 3.36 8.23 18.59
N VAL A 134 3.25 8.93 17.47
CA VAL A 134 3.48 8.40 16.13
C VAL A 134 4.65 9.14 15.53
N GLU A 135 5.63 8.39 15.03
CA GLU A 135 6.69 8.94 14.21
C GLU A 135 6.21 8.99 12.76
N THR A 136 6.24 10.18 12.16
CA THR A 136 5.84 10.39 10.75
C THR A 136 7.01 10.82 9.88
N SER A 137 8.25 10.61 10.32
CA SER A 137 9.47 11.01 9.61
C SER A 137 9.54 10.47 8.18
N GLN A 138 8.94 9.30 7.92
CA GLN A 138 8.83 8.70 6.59
C GLN A 138 7.79 9.39 5.68
N LEU A 139 6.83 10.14 6.23
CA LEU A 139 5.75 10.81 5.51
C LEU A 139 6.02 12.30 5.26
N ASP A 140 6.51 13.02 6.26
CA ASP A 140 6.71 14.47 6.20
C ASP A 140 8.15 14.95 6.47
N GLY A 141 9.06 14.02 6.81
CA GLY A 141 10.44 14.36 7.16
C GLY A 141 10.61 15.01 8.53
N GLU A 142 9.54 15.13 9.32
CA GLU A 142 9.62 15.69 10.68
C GLU A 142 10.14 14.64 11.67
N SER A 143 11.13 15.00 12.48
CA SER A 143 11.67 14.13 13.53
C SER A 143 10.86 14.18 14.84
N ALA A 144 9.92 15.12 14.94
CA ALA A 144 9.10 15.29 16.13
C ALA A 144 7.98 14.25 16.15
N LEU A 145 7.77 13.62 17.31
CA LEU A 145 6.68 12.68 17.50
C LEU A 145 5.34 13.41 17.51
N LYS A 146 4.40 12.96 16.67
CA LYS A 146 3.03 13.47 16.62
C LYS A 146 2.19 12.79 17.70
N ARG A 147 1.46 13.60 18.45
CA ARG A 147 0.51 13.13 19.46
C ARG A 147 -0.81 12.78 18.80
N LYS A 148 -1.28 11.56 18.99
CA LYS A 148 -2.59 11.08 18.54
C LYS A 148 -3.40 10.60 19.74
N HIS A 149 -4.71 10.75 19.69
CA HIS A 149 -5.59 10.42 20.81
C HIS A 149 -6.68 9.45 20.40
N ALA A 150 -6.87 8.42 21.21
CA ALA A 150 -7.99 7.50 21.05
C ALA A 150 -9.31 8.23 21.25
N LEU A 151 -10.31 7.85 20.46
CA LEU A 151 -11.67 8.36 20.59
C LEU A 151 -12.20 8.15 22.02
N PRO A 152 -12.63 9.20 22.74
CA PRO A 152 -13.11 9.12 24.11
C PRO A 152 -14.16 8.02 24.38
N GLU A 153 -15.16 7.85 23.51
CA GLU A 153 -16.20 6.84 23.69
C GLU A 153 -15.63 5.43 23.55
N ALA A 154 -14.82 5.21 22.52
CA ALA A 154 -14.13 3.94 22.28
C ALA A 154 -13.18 3.58 23.43
N ARG A 155 -12.36 4.55 23.88
CA ARG A 155 -11.41 4.39 25.01
C ARG A 155 -12.11 3.93 26.28
N ARG A 156 -13.30 4.46 26.55
CA ARG A 156 -14.08 4.11 27.75
C ARG A 156 -14.54 2.66 27.73
N MET A 157 -14.92 2.16 26.55
CA MET A 157 -15.45 0.80 26.34
C MET A 157 -14.34 -0.25 26.19
N PHE A 158 -13.27 0.06 25.47
CA PHE A 158 -12.22 -0.86 25.08
C PHE A 158 -11.14 -1.02 26.15
N ARG A 159 -11.54 -1.51 27.33
CA ARG A 159 -10.65 -1.76 28.48
C ARG A 159 -9.99 -3.13 28.45
N SER A 160 -10.50 -4.05 27.63
CA SER A 160 -9.95 -5.38 27.43
C SER A 160 -10.19 -5.82 26.00
N LEU A 161 -9.35 -6.72 25.51
CA LEU A 161 -9.45 -7.24 24.16
C LEU A 161 -10.78 -7.97 23.91
N SER A 162 -11.32 -8.64 24.92
CA SER A 162 -12.62 -9.32 24.85
C SER A 162 -13.79 -8.34 24.62
N LEU A 163 -13.71 -7.11 25.14
CA LEU A 163 -14.73 -6.09 24.87
C LEU A 163 -14.61 -5.53 23.45
N VAL A 164 -13.40 -5.48 22.91
CA VAL A 164 -13.13 -5.07 21.53
C VAL A 164 -13.66 -6.12 20.56
N SER A 165 -13.44 -7.41 20.82
CA SER A 165 -13.90 -8.49 19.91
C SER A 165 -15.42 -8.56 19.77
N GLU A 166 -16.17 -8.24 20.83
CA GLU A 166 -17.63 -8.27 20.83
C GLU A 166 -18.27 -6.95 20.36
N CYS A 167 -17.47 -5.92 20.06
CA CYS A 167 -18.01 -4.62 19.70
C CYS A 167 -18.61 -4.60 18.29
N ILE A 168 -19.62 -3.74 18.11
CA ILE A 168 -20.22 -3.45 16.81
C ILE A 168 -20.15 -1.95 16.61
N GLY A 169 -19.32 -1.52 15.68
CA GLY A 169 -19.15 -0.11 15.34
C GLY A 169 -19.36 0.16 13.86
N SER A 170 -19.55 1.43 13.52
CA SER A 170 -19.52 1.91 12.15
C SER A 170 -18.73 3.22 12.09
N MET A 171 -17.95 3.38 11.02
CA MET A 171 -17.30 4.64 10.67
C MET A 171 -17.86 5.12 9.34
N THR A 172 -18.15 6.41 9.24
CA THR A 172 -18.40 7.09 7.96
C THR A 172 -17.35 8.18 7.82
N CYS A 173 -16.61 8.19 6.72
CA CYS A 173 -15.52 9.13 6.51
C CYS A 173 -15.45 9.58 5.05
N ASP A 174 -14.63 10.58 4.80
CA ASP A 174 -14.35 11.09 3.46
C ASP A 174 -13.70 10.02 2.57
N ALA A 175 -13.85 10.18 1.25
CA ALA A 175 -13.14 9.33 0.30
C ALA A 175 -11.61 9.53 0.40
N PRO A 176 -10.80 8.50 0.07
CA PRO A 176 -9.34 8.62 0.05
C PRO A 176 -8.89 9.81 -0.79
N ASN A 177 -8.02 10.63 -0.23
CA ASN A 177 -7.52 11.84 -0.85
C ASN A 177 -6.07 12.13 -0.41
N GLY A 178 -5.39 13.04 -1.10
CA GLY A 178 -3.97 13.34 -0.85
C GLY A 178 -3.68 14.27 0.34
N ARG A 179 -4.65 14.61 1.19
CA ARG A 179 -4.46 15.57 2.29
C ARG A 179 -4.07 14.84 3.57
N ILE A 180 -2.78 14.77 3.85
CA ILE A 180 -2.20 13.99 4.96
C ILE A 180 -2.59 14.54 6.35
N ASN A 181 -2.95 15.84 6.45
CA ASN A 181 -3.28 16.50 7.72
C ASN A 181 -4.80 16.69 7.95
N GLU A 182 -5.63 16.22 7.03
CA GLU A 182 -7.08 16.39 7.09
C GLU A 182 -7.77 15.02 7.08
N PHE A 183 -8.66 14.82 8.03
CA PHE A 183 -9.54 13.67 8.06
C PHE A 183 -10.85 14.10 8.70
N ASN A 184 -11.98 13.75 8.08
CA ASN A 184 -13.29 13.93 8.67
C ASN A 184 -14.00 12.58 8.70
N GLY A 185 -14.29 12.13 9.92
CA GLY A 185 -15.01 10.89 10.16
C GLY A 185 -16.07 11.07 11.24
N LEU A 186 -17.07 10.19 11.20
CA LEU A 186 -18.08 10.01 12.22
C LEU A 186 -18.04 8.55 12.66
N PHE A 187 -17.52 8.33 13.85
CA PHE A 187 -17.51 7.04 14.50
C PHE A 187 -18.78 6.84 15.31
N ARG A 188 -19.28 5.60 15.35
CA ARG A 188 -20.42 5.21 16.19
C ARG A 188 -20.18 3.83 16.73
N LEU A 189 -20.37 3.66 18.04
CA LEU A 189 -20.17 2.39 18.73
C LEU A 189 -21.50 1.87 19.32
N ASN A 190 -21.83 0.61 19.08
CA ASN A 190 -23.01 -0.10 19.58
C ASN A 190 -24.35 0.65 19.41
N GLY A 191 -24.50 1.42 18.32
CA GLY A 191 -25.68 2.25 18.09
C GLY A 191 -25.79 3.49 19.00
N GLY A 192 -24.73 3.79 19.75
CA GLY A 192 -24.60 4.95 20.63
C GLY A 192 -24.43 6.28 19.89
N LEU A 193 -23.82 7.25 20.58
CA LEU A 193 -23.63 8.59 20.03
C LEU A 193 -22.67 8.56 18.84
N ARG A 194 -22.82 9.55 17.96
CA ARG A 194 -21.85 9.77 16.89
C ARG A 194 -20.74 10.64 17.45
N GLU A 195 -19.52 10.12 17.41
CA GLU A 195 -18.33 10.82 17.84
C GLU A 195 -17.54 11.29 16.59
N PRO A 196 -17.23 12.59 16.46
CA PRO A 196 -16.41 13.07 15.37
C PRO A 196 -14.98 12.55 15.52
N ALA A 197 -14.42 12.07 14.42
CA ALA A 197 -13.03 11.66 14.31
C ALA A 197 -12.31 12.59 13.34
N ASP A 198 -11.14 13.07 13.75
CA ASP A 198 -10.29 13.96 12.96
C ASP A 198 -8.87 13.40 12.77
N ALA A 199 -7.99 14.18 12.14
CA ALA A 199 -6.61 13.78 11.89
C ALA A 199 -5.79 13.49 13.17
N LYS A 200 -6.24 13.90 14.36
CA LYS A 200 -5.60 13.57 15.65
C LYS A 200 -5.99 12.19 16.15
N ASN A 201 -7.06 11.59 15.61
CA ASN A 201 -7.46 10.22 15.90
C ASN A 201 -6.90 9.22 14.89
N MET A 202 -6.39 9.68 13.75
CA MET A 202 -5.79 8.84 12.72
C MET A 202 -4.30 8.60 12.98
N VAL A 203 -3.84 7.38 12.75
CA VAL A 203 -2.45 6.95 12.81
C VAL A 203 -2.01 6.46 11.44
#